data_AF-A0A930YSY8-F1
#
_entry.id   AF-A0A930YSY8-F1
#
_cell.length_a   1.000
_cell.length_b   1.000
_cell.length_c   1.000
_cell.angle_alpha   90.00
_cell.angle_beta   90.00
_cell.angle_gamma   90.00
#
_symmetry.space_group_name_H-M   'P 1'
#
loop_
_entity.id
_entity.type
_entity.pdbx_description
1 polymer ?
#
loop_
_entity_poly.entity_id
_entity_poly.type
_entity_poly.pdbx_seq_one_letter_code
_entity_poly.pdbx_strand_id
1 'polypeptide(L)'
;MSEVPHILPGLPHLGSDASRTYRMGIMGGTFDPIHYGHLVAAETAFDELNLDVVVFMPAGKPAFKQNQPVSAAEDRYAMTLLATS
;
A
#
# COMPACT_ATOMS: atom_id res chain seq x y z
N MET A 1 7.24 23.24 12.22
CA MET A 1 7.05 21.98 12.96
C MET A 1 7.40 20.89 11.98
N SER A 2 8.61 20.32 12.08
CA SER A 2 9.01 19.20 11.24
C SER A 2 8.19 17.99 11.68
N GLU A 3 7.26 17.54 10.85
CA GLU A 3 6.64 16.23 11.07
C GLU A 3 7.77 15.19 11.06
N VAL A 4 7.96 14.56 12.22
CA VAL A 4 8.79 13.36 12.32
C VAL A 4 8.13 12.33 11.40
N PRO A 5 8.86 11.68 10.47
CA PRO A 5 8.26 10.62 9.68
C PRO A 5 7.66 9.60 10.63
N HIS A 6 6.34 9.42 10.58
CA HIS A 6 5.70 8.29 11.23
C HIS A 6 6.18 7.02 10.49
N ILE A 7 7.33 6.50 10.92
CA ILE A 7 7.74 5.15 10.57
C ILE A 7 6.73 4.26 11.27
N LEU A 8 5.83 3.64 10.51
CA LEU A 8 4.93 2.64 11.07
C LEU A 8 5.81 1.54 11.69
N PRO A 9 5.67 1.24 13.00
CA PRO A 9 6.47 0.22 13.65
C PRO A 9 6.24 -1.11 12.94
N GLY A 10 7.33 -1.79 12.55
CA GLY A 10 7.27 -3.08 11.84
C GLY A 10 7.53 -3.02 10.33
N LEU A 11 7.66 -1.83 9.72
CA LEU A 11 8.14 -1.74 8.34
C LEU A 11 9.63 -2.12 8.26
N PRO A 12 10.05 -2.94 7.29
CA PRO A 12 11.46 -3.21 7.06
C PRO A 12 12.19 -1.87 6.80
N HIS A 13 13.34 -1.66 7.45
CA HIS A 13 14.19 -0.50 7.21
C HIS A 13 14.97 -0.70 5.90
N LEU A 14 14.24 -0.56 4.79
CA LEU A 14 14.81 -0.68 3.44
C LEU A 14 15.90 0.36 3.24
N GLY A 15 16.99 -0.04 2.59
CA GLY A 15 18.13 0.85 2.34
C GLY A 15 19.05 1.09 3.55
N SER A 16 18.89 0.38 4.67
CA SER A 16 19.88 0.36 5.78
C SER A 16 21.25 -0.17 5.36
N ASP A 17 21.26 -1.08 4.40
CA ASP A 17 22.45 -1.75 3.89
C ASP A 17 22.63 -1.41 2.41
N ALA A 18 23.66 -0.61 2.11
CA ALA A 18 23.98 -0.18 0.76
C ALA A 18 24.49 -1.32 -0.16
N SER A 19 24.85 -2.47 0.41
CA SER A 19 25.29 -3.65 -0.35
C SER A 19 24.13 -4.54 -0.82
N ARG A 20 22.93 -4.33 -0.28
CA ARG A 20 21.73 -5.10 -0.62
C ARG A 20 20.80 -4.30 -1.55
N THR A 21 20.36 -4.94 -2.63
CA THR A 21 19.23 -4.41 -3.43
C THR A 21 17.93 -4.88 -2.81
N TYR A 22 17.01 -3.95 -2.55
CA TYR A 22 15.68 -4.24 -2.03
C TYR A 22 14.64 -4.18 -3.15
N ARG A 23 13.71 -5.14 -3.17
CA ARG A 23 12.64 -5.30 -4.15
C ARG A 23 11.32 -4.87 -3.52
N MET A 24 10.83 -3.69 -3.89
CA MET A 24 9.57 -3.15 -3.40
C MET A 24 8.48 -3.30 -4.47
N GLY A 25 7.36 -3.92 -4.09
CA GLY A 25 6.13 -3.88 -4.88
C GLY A 25 5.25 -2.70 -4.47
N ILE A 26 4.58 -2.07 -5.44
CA ILE A 26 3.56 -1.05 -5.19
C ILE A 26 2.22 -1.59 -5.71
N MET A 27 1.28 -1.83 -4.81
CA MET A 27 -0.07 -2.21 -5.16
C MET A 27 -0.99 -0.99 -5.12
N GLY A 28 -1.14 -0.34 -6.28
CA GLY A 28 -2.05 0.78 -6.46
C GLY A 28 -3.50 0.31 -6.64
N GLY A 29 -4.45 1.03 -6.05
CA GLY A 29 -5.87 0.72 -6.21
C GLY A 29 -6.78 1.81 -5.69
N THR A 30 -8.03 1.84 -6.15
CA THR A 30 -9.04 2.71 -5.52
C THR A 30 -9.41 2.20 -4.13
N PHE A 31 -9.44 0.87 -3.91
CA PHE A 31 -9.77 0.23 -2.63
C PHE A 31 -11.06 0.78 -2.01
N ASP A 32 -12.17 0.55 -2.69
CA ASP A 32 -13.50 1.06 -2.32
C ASP A 32 -14.53 -0.09 -2.20
N PRO A 33 -14.42 -0.97 -1.19
CA PRO A 33 -13.36 -1.07 -0.18
C PRO A 33 -12.21 -2.02 -0.59
N ILE A 34 -11.14 -2.06 0.21
CA ILE A 34 -10.17 -3.16 0.16
C ILE A 34 -10.83 -4.48 0.58
N HIS A 35 -10.34 -5.62 0.07
CA HIS A 35 -10.94 -6.95 0.31
C HIS A 35 -9.92 -8.07 0.06
N TYR A 36 -10.25 -9.32 0.40
CA TYR A 36 -9.32 -10.47 0.30
C TYR A 36 -8.69 -10.67 -1.08
N GLY A 37 -9.43 -10.45 -2.16
CA GLY A 37 -8.85 -10.49 -3.51
C GLY A 37 -7.65 -9.56 -3.71
N HIS A 38 -7.62 -8.38 -3.07
CA HIS A 38 -6.47 -7.48 -3.11
C HIS A 38 -5.31 -8.02 -2.26
N LEU A 39 -5.61 -8.53 -1.06
CA LEU A 39 -4.61 -9.04 -0.14
C LEU A 39 -3.89 -10.28 -0.69
N VAL A 40 -4.66 -11.23 -1.22
CA VAL A 40 -4.11 -12.44 -1.85
C VAL A 40 -3.26 -12.09 -3.08
N ALA A 41 -3.69 -11.10 -3.89
CA ALA A 41 -2.89 -10.66 -5.02
C ALA A 41 -1.55 -10.02 -4.58
N ALA A 42 -1.56 -9.20 -3.52
CA ALA A 42 -0.34 -8.63 -2.93
C ALA A 42 0.59 -9.72 -2.38
N GLU A 43 0.05 -10.67 -1.61
CA GLU A 43 0.78 -11.79 -1.01
C GLU A 43 1.39 -12.70 -2.10
N THR A 44 0.60 -13.05 -3.12
CA THR A 44 1.09 -13.86 -4.24
C THR A 44 2.22 -13.14 -4.98
N ALA A 45 2.08 -11.83 -5.22
CA ALA A 45 3.14 -11.05 -5.86
C ALA A 45 4.39 -10.94 -4.97
N PHE A 46 4.21 -10.84 -3.64
CA PHE A 46 5.30 -10.83 -2.68
C PHE A 46 6.13 -12.12 -2.78
N ASP A 47 5.47 -13.28 -2.74
CA ASP A 47 6.12 -14.59 -2.79
C ASP A 47 6.74 -14.87 -4.17
N GLU A 48 5.93 -14.79 -5.24
CA GLU A 48 6.35 -15.18 -6.60
C GLU A 48 7.45 -14.27 -7.16
N LEU A 49 7.45 -12.99 -6.79
CA LEU A 49 8.44 -12.02 -7.26
C LEU A 49 9.59 -11.80 -6.27
N ASN A 50 9.63 -12.57 -5.16
CA ASN A 50 10.62 -12.43 -4.09
C ASN A 50 10.78 -10.96 -3.65
N LEU A 51 9.67 -10.31 -3.31
CA LEU A 51 9.67 -8.93 -2.85
C LEU A 51 10.08 -8.87 -1.37
N ASP A 52 10.70 -7.77 -0.96
CA ASP A 52 11.00 -7.50 0.44
C ASP A 52 9.83 -6.81 1.14
N VAL A 53 8.96 -6.13 0.37
CA VAL A 53 7.75 -5.49 0.87
C VAL A 53 6.76 -5.25 -0.27
N VAL A 54 5.46 -5.21 0.06
CA VAL A 54 4.43 -4.63 -0.79
C VAL A 54 3.81 -3.42 -0.10
N VAL A 55 3.81 -2.28 -0.78
CA VAL A 55 3.19 -1.05 -0.32
C VAL A 55 1.83 -0.89 -0.98
N PHE A 56 0.77 -0.85 -0.19
CA PHE A 56 -0.57 -0.51 -0.66
C PHE A 56 -0.69 1.01 -0.84
N MET A 57 -1.07 1.45 -2.04
CA MET A 57 -1.19 2.87 -2.40
C MET A 57 -2.64 3.19 -2.81
N PRO A 58 -3.51 3.56 -1.85
CA PRO A 58 -4.87 3.98 -2.18
C PRO A 58 -4.85 5.26 -3.03
N ALA A 59 -5.58 5.26 -4.14
CA ALA A 59 -5.65 6.41 -5.04
C ALA A 59 -6.33 7.59 -4.35
N GLY A 60 -5.66 8.75 -4.24
CA GLY A 60 -6.30 9.96 -3.70
C GLY A 60 -7.52 10.41 -4.52
N LYS A 61 -7.35 10.48 -5.85
CA LYS A 61 -8.45 10.66 -6.82
C LYS A 61 -8.38 9.55 -7.87
N PRO A 62 -9.40 8.68 -8.02
CA PRO A 62 -9.36 7.61 -9.02
C PRO A 62 -9.30 8.16 -10.45
N ALA A 63 -8.30 7.74 -11.21
CA ALA A 63 -8.08 8.24 -12.58
C ALA A 63 -9.25 7.90 -13.54
N PHE A 64 -9.89 6.73 -13.36
CA PHE A 64 -10.89 6.18 -14.29
C PHE A 64 -12.34 6.22 -13.78
N LYS A 65 -12.60 6.76 -12.58
CA LYS A 65 -13.94 6.81 -11.96
C LYS A 65 -14.44 8.23 -11.70
N GLN A 66 -14.04 9.20 -12.50
CA GLN A 66 -14.33 10.62 -12.23
C GLN A 66 -15.84 10.96 -12.22
N ASN A 67 -16.68 10.13 -12.85
CA ASN A 67 -18.12 10.31 -12.91
C ASN A 67 -18.91 9.28 -12.08
N GLN A 68 -18.25 8.51 -11.22
CA GLN A 68 -18.90 7.52 -10.35
C GLN A 68 -18.82 7.97 -8.89
N PRO A 69 -19.84 7.67 -8.07
CA PRO A 69 -19.71 7.83 -6.63
C PRO A 69 -18.59 6.90 -6.14
N VAL A 70 -17.62 7.49 -5.44
CA VAL A 70 -16.50 6.80 -4.80
C VAL A 70 -16.44 7.30 -3.36
N SER A 71 -16.18 6.41 -2.42
CA SER A 71 -16.03 6.80 -1.00
C SER A 71 -14.89 7.81 -0.81
N ALA A 72 -14.96 8.60 0.26
CA ALA A 72 -13.98 9.63 0.57
C ALA A 72 -12.56 9.04 0.59
N ALA A 73 -11.56 9.83 0.20
CA ALA A 73 -10.18 9.35 0.12
C ALA A 73 -9.66 8.90 1.49
N GLU A 74 -10.07 9.62 2.53
CA GLU A 74 -9.78 9.36 3.93
C GLU A 74 -10.40 8.03 4.39
N ASP A 75 -11.64 7.74 4.02
CA ASP A 75 -12.30 6.47 4.35
C ASP A 75 -11.58 5.29 3.70
N ARG A 76 -11.24 5.43 2.41
CA ARG A 76 -10.53 4.39 1.67
C ARG A 76 -9.12 4.18 2.19
N TYR A 77 -8.44 5.25 2.58
CA TYR A 77 -7.15 5.18 3.27
C TYR A 77 -7.28 4.44 4.60
N ALA A 78 -8.25 4.80 5.44
CA ALA A 78 -8.47 4.17 6.73
C ALA A 78 -8.82 2.68 6.59
N MET A 79 -9.70 2.32 5.66
CA MET A 79 -10.02 0.92 5.36
C MET A 79 -8.80 0.15 4.87
N THR A 80 -7.99 0.74 3.99
CA THR A 80 -6.74 0.14 3.50
C THR A 80 -5.77 -0.10 4.65
N LEU A 81 -5.57 0.91 5.50
CA LEU A 81 -4.70 0.82 6.68
C LEU A 81 -5.15 -0.30 7.61
N LEU A 82 -6.44 -0.35 7.98
CA LEU A 82 -6.99 -1.37 8.87
C LEU A 82 -6.85 -2.80 8.32
N ALA A 83 -6.87 -2.97 7.00
CA ALA A 83 -6.73 -4.28 6.38
C ALA A 83 -5.27 -4.77 6.27
N THR A 84 -4.29 -3.88 6.48
CA THR A 84 -2.86 -4.15 6.27
C THR A 84 -2.00 -3.84 7.49
N SER A 85 -2.61 -3.56 8.65
CA SER A 85 -1.92 -3.27 9.92
C SER A 85 -1.84 -4.48 10.84
#